data_AF-A0A1V5WFW3-F1
#
_entry.id   AF-A0A1V5WFW3-F1
#
_cell.length_a   1.000
_cell.length_b   1.000
_cell.length_c   1.000
_cell.angle_alpha   90.00
_cell.angle_beta   90.00
_cell.angle_gamma   90.00
#
_symmetry.space_group_name_H-M   'P 1'
#
loop_
_entity.id
_entity.type
_entity.pdbx_description
1 polymer ?
#
loop_
_entity_poly.entity_id
_entity_poly.type
_entity_poly.pdbx_seq_one_letter_code
_entity_poly.pdbx_strand_id
1 'polypeptide(L)'
;MGDIPANVLRGLMLGEATAFFFFIANLYVILHFLQTLLFPKADVTWLKAMGKRWHYVHYFGNIAAAVAALIHGLSLWPYASVWHWVLIALLVWMVGAGVTMRFIKVPPTVKKTLRKFHAKWYMLAIIIVVLLLAHFVSLQNFPYPVG
;
A
#
# COMPACT_ATOMS: atom_id res chain seq x y z
N MET A 1 21.03 24.25 -8.21
CA MET A 1 20.34 23.16 -7.49
C MET A 1 21.42 22.24 -6.97
N GLY A 2 21.47 21.96 -5.67
CA GLY A 2 22.51 21.13 -5.08
C GLY A 2 22.27 19.65 -5.36
N ASP A 3 23.35 18.85 -5.39
CA ASP A 3 23.26 17.40 -5.50
C ASP A 3 22.41 16.82 -4.37
N ILE A 4 21.63 15.78 -4.68
CA ILE A 4 20.80 15.09 -3.68
C ILE A 4 21.74 14.35 -2.72
N PRO A 5 21.69 14.64 -1.40
CA PRO A 5 22.50 13.91 -0.44
C PRO A 5 22.22 12.41 -0.50
N ALA A 6 23.26 11.58 -0.38
CA ALA A 6 23.12 10.12 -0.54
C ALA A 6 22.08 9.49 0.41
N ASN A 7 21.90 10.04 1.61
CA ASN A 7 20.84 9.60 2.54
C ASN A 7 19.44 9.93 2.03
N VAL A 8 19.24 11.10 1.40
CA VAL A 8 17.97 11.49 0.79
C VAL A 8 17.68 10.60 -0.42
N LEU A 9 18.68 10.37 -1.28
CA LEU A 9 18.55 9.49 -2.44
C LEU A 9 18.12 8.07 -2.04
N ARG A 10 18.76 7.48 -1.02
CA ARG A 10 18.34 6.18 -0.48
C ARG A 10 16.90 6.19 0.02
N GLY A 11 16.49 7.27 0.69
CA GLY A 11 15.10 7.47 1.10
C GLY A 11 14.15 7.45 -0.08
N LEU A 12 14.46 8.17 -1.17
CA LEU A 12 13.65 8.21 -2.39
C LEU A 12 13.55 6.84 -3.06
N MET A 13 14.68 6.13 -3.21
CA MET A 13 14.72 4.76 -3.76
C MET A 13 13.86 3.78 -2.94
N LEU A 14 13.80 3.94 -1.62
CA LEU A 14 12.89 3.16 -0.77
C LEU A 14 11.42 3.50 -1.04
N GLY A 15 11.10 4.75 -1.38
CA GLY A 15 9.76 5.17 -1.79
C GLY A 15 9.33 4.51 -3.10
N GLU A 16 10.24 4.44 -4.08
CA GLU A 16 10.02 3.70 -5.33
C GLU A 16 9.82 2.20 -5.06
N ALA A 17 10.65 1.60 -4.21
CA ALA A 17 10.51 0.20 -3.80
C ALA A 17 9.16 -0.06 -3.12
N THR A 18 8.72 0.83 -2.23
CA THR A 18 7.38 0.78 -1.61
C THR A 18 6.29 0.75 -2.66
N ALA A 19 6.34 1.68 -3.63
CA ALA A 19 5.35 1.75 -4.70
C ALA A 19 5.35 0.46 -5.54
N PHE A 20 6.53 -0.02 -5.94
CA PHE A 20 6.68 -1.25 -6.70
C PHE A 20 6.05 -2.45 -5.99
N PHE A 21 6.43 -2.69 -4.73
CA PHE A 21 5.87 -3.80 -3.95
C PHE A 21 4.36 -3.66 -3.76
N PHE A 22 3.87 -2.45 -3.47
CA PHE A 22 2.44 -2.20 -3.32
C PHE A 22 1.67 -2.49 -4.60
N PHE A 23 2.14 -2.00 -5.76
CA PHE A 23 1.46 -2.22 -7.03
C PHE A 23 1.43 -3.70 -7.42
N ILE A 24 2.56 -4.40 -7.33
CA ILE A 24 2.62 -5.83 -7.65
C ILE A 24 1.76 -6.64 -6.68
N ALA A 25 1.81 -6.36 -5.38
CA ALA A 25 1.00 -7.04 -4.38
C ALA A 25 -0.50 -6.85 -4.63
N ASN A 26 -0.91 -5.66 -5.08
CA ASN A 26 -2.31 -5.30 -5.26
C ASN A 26 -2.80 -5.42 -6.71
N LEU A 27 -1.97 -5.92 -7.64
CA LEU A 27 -2.30 -6.01 -9.06
C LEU A 27 -3.62 -6.76 -9.31
N TYR A 28 -3.81 -7.94 -8.72
CA TYR A 28 -5.07 -8.67 -8.82
C TYR A 28 -6.26 -7.85 -8.30
N VAL A 29 -6.10 -7.16 -7.16
CA VAL A 29 -7.17 -6.35 -6.54
C VAL A 29 -7.55 -5.20 -7.45
N ILE A 30 -6.56 -4.53 -8.05
CA ILE A 30 -6.75 -3.42 -9.00
C ILE A 30 -7.47 -3.93 -10.25
N LEU A 31 -6.98 -5.00 -10.88
CA LEU A 31 -7.58 -5.57 -12.08
C LEU A 31 -9.03 -6.06 -11.83
N HIS A 32 -9.26 -6.70 -10.68
CA HIS A 32 -10.60 -7.12 -10.27
C HIS A 32 -11.52 -5.94 -10.03
N PHE A 33 -11.04 -4.87 -9.41
CA PHE A 33 -11.80 -3.65 -9.24
C PHE A 33 -12.18 -3.02 -10.59
N LEU A 34 -11.21 -2.89 -11.51
CA LEU A 34 -11.44 -2.36 -12.86
C LEU A 34 -12.44 -3.22 -13.64
N GLN A 35 -12.32 -4.55 -13.58
CA GLN A 35 -13.28 -5.45 -14.20
C GLN A 35 -14.68 -5.28 -13.60
N THR A 36 -14.80 -5.17 -12.27
CA THR A 36 -16.10 -4.99 -11.60
C THR A 36 -16.74 -3.64 -11.96
N LEU A 37 -15.92 -2.60 -12.15
CA LEU A 37 -16.38 -1.25 -12.46
C LEU A 37 -16.80 -1.11 -13.94
N LEU A 38 -15.96 -1.59 -14.87
CA LEU A 38 -16.12 -1.39 -16.31
C LEU A 38 -16.97 -2.50 -16.95
N PHE A 39 -16.87 -3.73 -16.44
CA PHE A 39 -17.50 -4.92 -17.03
C PHE A 39 -18.12 -5.82 -15.95
N PRO A 40 -19.10 -5.33 -15.16
CA PRO A 40 -19.60 -6.02 -13.97
C PRO A 40 -20.19 -7.43 -14.23
N LYS A 41 -20.63 -7.71 -15.45
CA LYS A 41 -21.21 -9.00 -15.86
C LYS A 41 -20.20 -9.93 -16.56
N ALA A 42 -18.99 -9.46 -16.84
CA ALA A 42 -17.99 -10.26 -17.56
C ALA A 42 -17.39 -11.33 -16.65
N ASP A 43 -17.37 -12.58 -17.13
CA ASP A 43 -16.60 -13.64 -16.50
C ASP A 43 -15.19 -13.70 -17.07
N VAL A 44 -14.22 -13.18 -16.32
CA VAL A 44 -12.82 -13.15 -16.71
C VAL A 44 -12.08 -14.31 -16.04
N THR A 45 -12.06 -15.47 -16.71
CA THR A 45 -11.52 -16.73 -16.17
C THR A 45 -10.03 -16.64 -15.80
N TRP A 46 -9.20 -15.98 -16.60
CA TRP A 46 -7.79 -15.79 -16.30
C TRP A 46 -7.56 -14.94 -15.04
N LEU A 47 -8.41 -13.95 -14.79
CA LEU A 47 -8.33 -13.10 -13.61
C LEU A 47 -8.72 -13.87 -12.35
N LYS A 48 -9.75 -14.73 -12.43
CA LYS A 48 -10.09 -15.67 -11.35
C LYS A 48 -8.94 -16.63 -11.05
N ALA A 49 -8.26 -17.14 -12.08
CA ALA A 49 -7.09 -18.02 -11.91
C ALA A 49 -5.90 -17.27 -11.27
N MET A 50 -5.67 -16.02 -11.67
CA MET A 50 -4.67 -15.15 -11.05
C MET A 50 -4.97 -14.97 -9.56
N GLY A 51 -6.19 -14.60 -9.18
CA GLY A 51 -6.55 -14.38 -7.77
C GLY A 51 -6.25 -15.56 -6.84
N LYS A 52 -6.43 -16.80 -7.33
CA LYS A 52 -6.09 -18.02 -6.57
C LYS A 52 -4.58 -18.15 -6.33
N ARG A 53 -3.76 -17.78 -7.30
CA ARG A 53 -2.28 -17.90 -7.25
C ARG A 53 -1.62 -16.69 -6.58
N TRP A 54 -2.22 -15.50 -6.72
CA TRP A 54 -1.66 -14.22 -6.28
C TRP A 54 -1.73 -13.99 -4.77
N HIS A 55 -2.35 -14.92 -4.02
CA HIS A 55 -2.56 -14.74 -2.59
C HIS A 55 -1.25 -14.51 -1.81
N TYR A 56 -0.22 -15.30 -2.08
CA TYR A 56 1.09 -15.14 -1.41
C TYR A 56 1.82 -13.88 -1.86
N VAL A 57 1.74 -13.53 -3.15
CA VAL A 57 2.32 -12.29 -3.70
C VAL A 57 1.66 -11.07 -3.04
N HIS A 58 0.33 -11.07 -2.93
CA HIS A 58 -0.42 -10.03 -2.23
C HIS A 58 -0.02 -9.93 -0.77
N TYR A 59 0.10 -11.06 -0.08
CA TYR A 59 0.39 -11.06 1.35
C TYR A 59 1.81 -10.59 1.67
N PHE A 60 2.83 -11.24 1.11
CA PHE A 60 4.23 -10.89 1.37
C PHE A 60 4.62 -9.56 0.72
N GLY A 61 4.07 -9.24 -0.44
CA GLY A 61 4.31 -7.96 -1.10
C GLY A 61 3.76 -6.77 -0.30
N ASN A 62 2.58 -6.89 0.34
CA ASN A 62 2.06 -5.82 1.20
C ASN A 62 2.86 -5.69 2.51
N ILE A 63 3.39 -6.79 3.07
CA ILE A 63 4.33 -6.72 4.20
C ILE A 63 5.59 -5.97 3.79
N ALA A 64 6.20 -6.34 2.65
CA ALA A 64 7.40 -5.68 2.14
C ALA A 64 7.15 -4.19 1.86
N ALA A 65 6.01 -3.85 1.25
CA ALA A 65 5.61 -2.47 1.00
C ALA A 65 5.46 -1.67 2.30
N ALA A 66 4.83 -2.22 3.33
CA ALA A 66 4.66 -1.54 4.62
C ALA A 66 5.99 -1.32 5.35
N VAL A 67 6.89 -2.32 5.33
CA VAL A 67 8.24 -2.19 5.91
C VAL A 67 9.05 -1.14 5.15
N ALA A 68 9.07 -1.20 3.82
CA ALA A 68 9.75 -0.21 2.99
C ALA A 68 9.19 1.20 3.21
N ALA A 69 7.86 1.35 3.34
CA ALA A 69 7.20 2.63 3.59
C ALA A 69 7.61 3.23 4.93
N LEU A 70 7.72 2.39 5.97
CA LEU A 70 8.18 2.83 7.29
C LEU A 70 9.63 3.32 7.23
N ILE A 71 10.54 2.56 6.60
CA ILE A 71 11.95 2.95 6.48
C ILE A 71 12.08 4.21 5.61
N HIS A 72 11.33 4.30 4.52
CA HIS A 72 11.25 5.50 3.66
C HIS A 72 10.83 6.73 4.47
N GLY A 73 9.71 6.65 5.20
CA GLY A 73 9.20 7.76 6.02
C GLY A 73 10.15 8.18 7.13
N LEU A 74 10.85 7.23 7.76
CA LEU A 74 11.89 7.52 8.76
C LEU A 74 13.14 8.16 8.13
N SER A 75 13.56 7.68 6.95
CA SER A 75 14.75 8.19 6.24
C SER A 75 14.56 9.61 5.72
N LEU A 76 13.32 9.97 5.38
CA LEU A 76 12.92 11.30 4.93
C LEU A 76 12.09 12.05 5.98
N TRP A 77 12.24 11.71 7.26
CA TRP A 77 11.48 12.31 8.37
C TRP A 77 11.36 13.84 8.30
N PRO A 78 12.44 14.62 8.03
CA PRO A 78 12.35 16.08 7.98
C PRO A 78 11.40 16.61 6.89
N TYR A 79 11.13 15.80 5.86
CA TYR A 79 10.27 16.14 4.72
C TYR A 79 8.89 15.46 4.80
N ALA A 80 8.71 14.52 5.73
CA ALA A 80 7.47 13.76 5.87
C ALA A 80 6.37 14.63 6.51
N SER A 81 5.27 14.83 5.79
CA SER A 81 4.05 15.42 6.35
C SER A 81 3.32 14.43 7.27
N VAL A 82 2.41 14.94 8.12
CA VAL A 82 1.54 14.11 8.99
C VAL A 82 0.81 13.00 8.23
N TRP A 83 0.45 13.24 6.97
CA TRP A 83 -0.24 12.30 6.11
C TRP A 83 0.60 11.07 5.74
N HIS A 84 1.94 11.14 5.76
CA HIS A 84 2.80 9.96 5.60
C HIS A 84 2.64 9.01 6.78
N TRP A 85 2.57 9.54 8.00
CA TRP A 85 2.38 8.74 9.20
C TRP A 85 0.99 8.13 9.27
N VAL A 86 -0.03 8.86 8.82
CA VAL A 86 -1.39 8.31 8.63
C VAL A 86 -1.36 7.16 7.61
N LEU A 87 -0.70 7.34 6.46
CA LEU A 87 -0.56 6.30 5.45
C LEU A 87 0.15 5.06 6.00
N ILE A 88 1.28 5.24 6.68
CA ILE A 88 2.05 4.15 7.28
C ILE A 88 1.20 3.41 8.33
N ALA A 89 0.49 4.14 9.20
CA ALA A 89 -0.41 3.53 10.18
C ALA A 89 -1.52 2.71 9.52
N LEU A 90 -2.10 3.21 8.42
CA LEU A 90 -3.09 2.47 7.63
C LEU A 90 -2.48 1.20 7.00
N LEU A 91 -1.28 1.28 6.43
CA LEU A 91 -0.60 0.11 5.86
C LEU A 91 -0.29 -0.95 6.93
N VAL A 92 0.22 -0.53 8.08
CA VAL A 92 0.50 -1.42 9.22
C VAL A 92 -0.78 -2.07 9.73
N TRP A 93 -1.86 -1.30 9.87
CA TRP A 93 -3.17 -1.84 10.24
C TRP A 93 -3.67 -2.88 9.24
N MET A 94 -3.57 -2.59 7.93
CA MET A 94 -3.99 -3.50 6.87
C MET A 94 -3.19 -4.80 6.90
N VAL A 95 -1.86 -4.70 6.98
CA VAL A 95 -1.00 -5.87 7.14
C VAL A 95 -1.37 -6.67 8.40
N GLY A 96 -1.51 -6.00 9.55
CA GLY A 96 -1.84 -6.65 10.83
C GLY A 96 -3.20 -7.36 10.80
N ALA A 97 -4.22 -6.73 10.21
CA ALA A 97 -5.53 -7.35 10.03
C ALA A 97 -5.48 -8.54 9.06
N GLY A 98 -4.73 -8.44 7.95
CA GLY A 98 -4.48 -9.53 7.02
C GLY A 98 -3.79 -10.73 7.69
N VAL A 99 -2.74 -10.47 8.47
CA VAL A 99 -2.00 -11.47 9.25
C VAL A 99 -2.92 -12.15 10.26
N THR A 100 -3.66 -11.36 11.03
CA THR A 100 -4.54 -11.85 12.10
C THR A 100 -5.64 -12.76 11.54
N MET A 101 -6.25 -12.39 10.42
CA MET A 101 -7.29 -13.21 9.80
C MET A 101 -6.75 -14.57 9.33
N ARG A 102 -5.50 -14.63 8.88
CA ARG A 102 -4.93 -15.81 8.23
C ARG A 102 -4.14 -16.73 9.17
N PHE A 103 -3.22 -16.18 9.96
CA PHE A 103 -2.22 -16.95 10.69
C PHE A 103 -2.48 -17.03 12.18
N ILE A 104 -3.23 -16.08 12.74
CA ILE A 104 -3.49 -16.04 14.18
C ILE A 104 -4.77 -16.81 14.51
N LYS A 105 -4.71 -17.67 15.53
CA LYS A 105 -5.87 -18.32 16.12
C LYS A 105 -6.60 -17.31 17.00
N VAL A 106 -7.59 -16.63 16.41
CA VAL A 106 -8.49 -15.71 17.11
C VAL A 106 -9.95 -16.15 16.91
N PRO A 107 -10.88 -15.76 17.79
CA PRO A 107 -12.30 -16.09 17.64
C PRO A 107 -12.88 -15.68 16.27
N PRO A 108 -13.85 -16.44 15.73
CA PRO A 108 -14.49 -16.11 14.44
C PRO A 108 -15.10 -14.71 14.40
N THR A 109 -15.58 -14.21 15.54
CA THR A 109 -16.11 -12.85 15.70
C THR A 109 -15.06 -11.78 15.38
N VAL A 110 -13.82 -11.96 15.84
CA VAL A 110 -12.69 -11.06 15.55
C VAL A 110 -12.38 -11.07 14.05
N LYS A 111 -12.28 -12.26 13.43
CA LYS A 111 -12.03 -12.36 11.97
C LYS A 111 -13.15 -11.73 11.14
N LYS A 112 -14.40 -11.87 11.59
CA LYS A 112 -15.57 -11.26 10.94
C LYS A 112 -15.51 -9.73 11.01
N THR A 113 -15.16 -9.17 12.17
CA THR A 113 -14.98 -7.72 12.36
C THR A 113 -13.85 -7.19 11.49
N LEU A 114 -12.67 -7.80 11.53
CA LEU A 114 -11.54 -7.38 10.69
C LEU A 114 -11.88 -7.41 9.19
N ARG A 115 -12.59 -8.44 8.72
CA ARG A 115 -13.01 -8.53 7.32
C ARG A 115 -13.91 -7.38 6.88
N LYS A 116 -14.77 -6.87 7.76
CA LYS A 116 -15.63 -5.71 7.45
C LYS A 116 -14.81 -4.46 7.14
N PHE A 117 -13.71 -4.25 7.86
CA PHE A 117 -12.88 -3.05 7.74
C PHE A 117 -11.66 -3.20 6.81
N HIS A 118 -11.24 -4.43 6.50
CA HIS A 118 -10.05 -4.69 5.68
C HIS A 118 -10.35 -4.99 4.20
N ALA A 119 -11.39 -5.77 3.89
CA ALA A 119 -11.52 -6.43 2.59
C ALA A 119 -12.42 -5.67 1.59
N LYS A 120 -12.30 -4.35 1.52
CA LYS A 120 -13.21 -3.52 0.71
C LYS A 120 -12.44 -2.62 -0.24
N TRP A 121 -13.01 -2.41 -1.43
CA TRP A 121 -12.42 -1.56 -2.47
C TRP A 121 -12.16 -0.13 -1.98
N TYR A 122 -13.00 0.39 -1.08
CA TYR A 122 -12.82 1.72 -0.51
C TYR A 122 -11.52 1.84 0.29
N MET A 123 -10.97 0.74 0.85
CA MET A 123 -9.68 0.79 1.55
C MET A 123 -8.53 1.07 0.58
N LEU A 124 -8.56 0.47 -0.62
CA LEU A 124 -7.59 0.79 -1.67
C LEU A 124 -7.74 2.25 -2.11
N ALA A 125 -8.97 2.73 -2.27
CA ALA A 125 -9.23 4.13 -2.61
C ALA A 125 -8.71 5.11 -1.52
N ILE A 126 -8.98 4.81 -0.24
CA ILE A 126 -8.47 5.61 0.89
C ILE A 126 -6.94 5.65 0.88
N ILE A 127 -6.27 4.51 0.69
CA ILE A 127 -4.81 4.45 0.60
C ILE A 127 -4.30 5.36 -0.52
N ILE A 128 -4.91 5.31 -1.71
CA ILE A 128 -4.51 6.16 -2.85
C ILE A 128 -4.71 7.64 -2.52
N VAL A 129 -5.85 8.03 -1.94
CA VAL A 129 -6.13 9.42 -1.58
C VAL A 129 -5.11 9.93 -0.54
N VAL A 130 -4.87 9.16 0.52
CA VAL A 130 -3.91 9.55 1.57
C VAL A 130 -2.49 9.59 1.00
N LEU A 131 -2.13 8.68 0.09
CA LEU A 131 -0.84 8.69 -0.60
C LEU A 131 -0.66 9.98 -1.42
N LEU A 132 -1.65 10.36 -2.22
CA LEU A 132 -1.58 11.59 -3.02
C LEU A 132 -1.48 12.83 -2.13
N LEU A 133 -2.29 12.91 -1.07
CA LEU A 133 -2.24 14.00 -0.10
C LEU A 133 -0.89 14.10 0.60
N ALA A 134 -0.32 12.96 1.02
CA ALA A 134 0.98 12.91 1.67
C ALA A 134 2.06 13.54 0.79
N HIS A 135 2.16 13.10 -0.46
CA HIS A 135 3.18 13.59 -1.38
C HIS A 135 2.93 15.03 -1.80
N PHE A 136 1.68 15.41 -2.12
CA PHE A 136 1.36 16.79 -2.51
C PHE A 136 1.75 17.81 -1.44
N VAL A 137 1.47 17.51 -0.16
CA VAL A 137 1.83 18.38 0.96
C VAL A 137 3.35 18.41 1.20
N SER A 138 4.04 17.28 1.04
CA SER A 138 5.51 17.24 1.22
C SER A 138 6.26 17.98 0.12
N LEU A 139 5.79 17.90 -1.13
CA LEU A 139 6.44 18.55 -2.28
C LEU A 139 6.61 20.06 -2.10
N GLN A 140 5.73 20.73 -1.35
CA GLN A 140 5.83 22.16 -1.05
C GLN A 140 7.09 22.51 -0.24
N ASN A 141 7.59 21.57 0.55
CA ASN A 141 8.73 21.76 1.47
C ASN A 141 9.95 20.91 1.07
N PHE A 142 9.90 20.21 -0.07
CA PHE A 142 10.99 19.34 -0.52
C PHE A 142 11.98 20.15 -1.38
N PRO A 143 13.21 20.40 -0.92
CA PRO A 143 14.11 21.36 -1.56
C PRO A 143 14.92 20.76 -2.73
N TYR A 144 14.72 19.47 -3.04
CA TYR A 144 15.48 18.75 -4.06
C TYR A 144 14.64 18.54 -5.32
N PRO A 145 15.27 18.53 -6.50
CA PRO A 145 14.55 18.21 -7.74
C PRO A 145 13.99 16.79 -7.67
N VAL A 146 12.69 16.68 -7.98
CA VAL A 146 11.99 15.42 -8.19
C VAL A 146 11.64 15.33 -9.68
N GLY A 147 11.94 14.19 -10.31
CA GLY A 147 11.77 13.96 -11.74
C GLY A 147 11.61 12.48 -12.01
#